data_AF-A0A6V8CBA2-F1
#
_entry.id   AF-A0A6V8CBA2-F1
#
_cell.length_a   1.000
_cell.length_b   1.000
_cell.length_c   1.000
_cell.angle_alpha   90.00
_cell.angle_beta   90.00
_cell.angle_gamma   90.00
#
_symmetry.space_group_name_H-M   'P 1'
#
loop_
_entity.id
_entity.type
_entity.pdbx_description
1 polymer ?
#
loop_
_entity_poly.entity_id
_entity_poly.type
_entity_poly.pdbx_seq_one_letter_code
_entity_poly.pdbx_strand_id
1 'polypeptide(L)'
;RRTLDEAGDKLSDDDTAGVRTHLDELEAMVQDEEGRPKDVEDLDEATIQAKVGEIEQAMHGISAKLYEAAAAEAATEGADEDGTISVEDDVVDADFEVVDED
;
A
#
# COMPACT_ATOMS: atom_id res chain seq x y z
N ARG A 1 4.25 9.37 5.18
CA ARG A 1 3.30 10.43 4.75
C ARG A 1 3.43 10.74 3.26
N ARG A 2 4.58 11.19 2.75
CA ARG A 2 4.78 11.56 1.33
C ARG A 2 4.18 10.59 0.28
N THR A 3 4.48 9.30 0.36
CA THR A 3 3.94 8.29 -0.58
C THR A 3 2.42 8.14 -0.49
N LEU A 4 1.85 8.35 0.70
CA LEU A 4 0.41 8.27 0.93
C LEU A 4 -0.31 9.52 0.44
N ASP A 5 0.34 10.68 0.52
CA ASP A 5 -0.19 11.93 -0.02
C ASP A 5 -0.14 11.93 -1.56
N GLU A 6 0.94 11.39 -2.16
CA GLU A 6 1.04 11.20 -3.62
C GLU A 6 0.04 10.15 -4.15
N ALA A 7 -0.29 9.14 -3.34
CA ALA A 7 -1.32 8.15 -3.68
C ALA A 7 -2.75 8.63 -3.36
N GLY A 8 -2.89 9.56 -2.40
CA GLY A 8 -4.16 10.14 -1.97
C GLY A 8 -4.87 10.92 -3.06
N ASP A 9 -4.14 11.49 -4.02
CA ASP A 9 -4.77 12.11 -5.21
C ASP A 9 -5.53 11.09 -6.11
N LYS A 10 -5.25 9.79 -5.96
CA LYS A 10 -5.90 8.69 -6.71
C LYS A 10 -6.86 7.86 -5.86
N LEU A 11 -6.90 8.11 -4.56
CA LEU A 11 -7.62 7.32 -3.57
C LEU A 11 -8.62 8.21 -2.84
N SER A 12 -9.74 7.66 -2.40
CA SER A 12 -10.68 8.42 -1.59
C SER A 12 -10.00 8.92 -0.30
N ASP A 13 -10.30 10.14 0.14
CA ASP A 13 -9.85 10.67 1.43
C ASP A 13 -10.31 9.75 2.59
N ASP A 14 -11.47 9.10 2.46
CA ASP A 14 -11.95 8.11 3.44
C ASP A 14 -11.06 6.86 3.50
N ASP A 15 -10.53 6.42 2.36
CA ASP A 15 -9.67 5.23 2.30
C ASP A 15 -8.28 5.54 2.88
N THR A 16 -7.74 6.73 2.64
CA THR A 16 -6.44 7.14 3.21
C THR A 16 -6.51 7.59 4.66
N ALA A 17 -7.67 8.07 5.15
CA ALA A 17 -7.86 8.52 6.53
C ALA A 17 -7.57 7.42 7.56
N GLY A 18 -7.96 6.17 7.30
CA GLY A 18 -7.69 5.05 8.19
C GLY A 18 -6.19 4.79 8.37
N VAL A 19 -5.44 4.77 7.26
CA VAL A 19 -3.98 4.57 7.32
C VAL A 19 -3.28 5.79 7.94
N ARG A 20 -3.72 7.01 7.64
CA ARG A 20 -3.20 8.23 8.28
C ARG A 20 -3.35 8.15 9.80
N THR A 21 -4.51 7.73 10.29
CA THR A 21 -4.76 7.54 11.74
C THR A 21 -3.78 6.53 12.35
N HIS A 22 -3.58 5.37 11.72
CA HIS A 22 -2.63 4.38 12.23
C HIS A 22 -1.17 4.85 12.17
N LEU A 23 -0.80 5.63 11.15
CA LEU A 23 0.53 6.25 11.06
C LEU A 23 0.75 7.27 12.17
N ASP A 24 -0.26 8.06 12.51
CA ASP A 24 -0.20 9.03 13.62
C ASP A 24 -0.04 8.31 14.97
N GLU A 25 -0.75 7.20 15.18
CA GLU A 25 -0.62 6.35 16.36
C GLU A 25 0.78 5.72 16.47
N LEU A 26 1.31 5.19 15.35
CA LEU A 26 2.67 4.65 15.30
C LEU A 26 3.70 5.74 15.61
N GLU A 27 3.51 6.95 15.09
CA GLU A 27 4.39 8.09 15.35
C GLU A 27 4.40 8.47 16.83
N ALA A 28 3.24 8.51 17.47
CA ALA A 28 3.12 8.75 18.91
C ALA A 28 3.74 7.63 19.77
N MET A 29 3.85 6.40 19.24
CA MET A 29 4.56 5.31 19.91
C MET A 29 6.07 5.50 19.86
N VAL A 30 6.62 5.94 18.72
CA VAL A 30 8.07 6.03 18.50
C VAL A 30 8.68 7.42 18.76
N GLN A 31 7.88 8.47 18.84
CA GLN A 31 8.32 9.85 19.07
C GLN A 31 7.66 10.50 20.29
N ASP A 32 8.36 11.43 20.93
CA ASP A 32 7.86 12.26 22.04
C ASP A 32 6.96 13.42 21.55
N GLU A 33 6.42 14.21 22.49
CA GLU A 33 5.55 15.36 22.18
C GLU A 33 6.27 16.47 21.37
N GLU A 34 7.60 16.46 21.35
CA GLU A 34 8.43 17.36 20.54
C GLU A 34 8.86 16.75 19.19
N GLY A 35 8.39 15.55 18.85
CA GLY A 35 8.72 14.85 17.60
C GLY A 35 10.12 14.25 17.58
N ARG A 36 10.75 14.06 18.75
CA ARG A 36 12.05 13.40 18.87
C ARG A 36 11.86 11.91 19.05
N PRO A 37 12.74 11.05 18.50
CA PRO A 37 12.70 9.62 18.76
C PRO A 37 12.78 9.35 20.27
N LYS A 38 11.90 8.49 20.78
CA LYS A 38 12.01 8.00 22.16
C LYS A 38 13.23 7.10 22.31
N ASP A 39 13.71 6.95 23.54
CA ASP A 39 14.77 6.01 23.86
C ASP A 39 14.31 4.57 23.63
N VAL A 40 15.22 3.72 23.17
CA VAL A 40 14.94 2.31 22.83
C VAL A 40 14.39 1.53 24.03
N GLU A 41 14.75 1.95 25.24
CA GLU A 41 14.28 1.39 26.51
C GLU A 41 12.79 1.66 26.78
N ASP A 42 12.26 2.75 26.22
CA ASP A 42 10.85 3.18 26.34
C ASP A 42 9.98 2.67 25.17
N LEU A 43 10.59 2.04 24.16
CA LEU A 43 9.88 1.49 23.01
C LEU A 43 9.39 0.08 23.30
N ASP A 44 8.08 -0.12 23.16
CA ASP A 44 7.49 -1.45 23.13
C ASP A 44 7.53 -1.99 21.69
N GLU A 45 8.58 -2.74 21.38
CA GLU A 45 8.79 -3.35 20.06
C GLU A 45 7.62 -4.25 19.63
N ALA A 46 7.01 -5.00 20.56
CA ALA A 46 5.91 -5.90 20.24
C ALA A 46 4.66 -5.10 19.84
N THR A 47 4.38 -4.02 20.55
CA THR A 47 3.27 -3.12 20.23
C THR A 47 3.51 -2.37 18.91
N ILE A 48 4.75 -1.92 18.66
CA ILE A 48 5.13 -1.26 17.41
C ILE A 48 4.97 -2.22 16.23
N GLN A 49 5.46 -3.46 16.32
CA GLN A 49 5.27 -4.46 15.27
C GLN A 49 3.80 -4.76 15.01
N ALA A 50 2.98 -4.89 16.05
CA ALA A 50 1.54 -5.09 15.89
C ALA A 50 0.92 -3.91 15.12
N LYS A 51 1.27 -2.67 15.47
CA LYS A 51 0.79 -1.47 14.79
C LYS A 51 1.25 -1.39 13.33
N VAL A 52 2.49 -1.78 13.03
CA VAL A 52 2.98 -1.88 11.64
C VAL A 52 2.15 -2.90 10.85
N GLY A 53 1.83 -4.05 11.42
CA GLY A 53 0.97 -5.04 10.78
C GLY A 53 -0.45 -4.52 10.50
N GLU A 54 -1.03 -3.75 11.43
CA GLU A 54 -2.33 -3.09 11.21
C GLU A 54 -2.28 -2.08 10.06
N ILE A 55 -1.21 -1.30 9.96
CA ILE A 55 -0.99 -0.37 8.84
C ILE A 55 -0.89 -1.13 7.51
N GLU A 56 -0.14 -2.23 7.46
CA GLU A 56 -0.01 -3.06 6.26
C GLU A 56 -1.35 -3.68 5.84
N GLN A 57 -2.14 -4.17 6.80
CA GLN A 57 -3.48 -4.69 6.54
C GLN A 57 -4.42 -3.60 6.02
N ALA A 58 -4.38 -2.41 6.61
CA ALA A 58 -5.17 -1.27 6.14
C ALA A 58 -4.77 -0.88 4.71
N MET A 59 -3.46 -0.84 4.39
CA MET A 59 -2.95 -0.59 3.04
C MET A 59 -3.38 -1.69 2.04
N HIS A 60 -3.38 -2.95 2.44
CA HIS A 60 -3.92 -4.06 1.63
C HIS A 60 -5.44 -3.94 1.42
N GLY A 61 -6.18 -3.48 2.43
CA GLY A 61 -7.61 -3.22 2.29
C GLY A 61 -7.91 -2.13 1.26
N ILE A 62 -7.11 -1.06 1.25
CA ILE A 62 -7.20 0.00 0.24
C ILE A 62 -6.90 -0.54 -1.15
N SER A 63 -5.84 -1.35 -1.32
CA SER A 63 -5.51 -1.92 -2.63
C SER A 63 -6.62 -2.85 -3.14
N ALA A 64 -7.22 -3.67 -2.27
CA ALA A 64 -8.35 -4.52 -2.62
C ALA A 64 -9.57 -3.71 -3.09
N LYS A 65 -9.91 -2.62 -2.38
CA LYS A 65 -10.99 -1.70 -2.80
C LYS A 65 -10.69 -1.02 -4.13
N LEU A 66 -9.44 -0.64 -4.39
CA LEU A 66 -9.01 -0.09 -5.68
C LEU A 66 -9.25 -1.07 -6.83
N TYR A 67 -8.90 -2.35 -6.64
CA TYR A 67 -9.17 -3.38 -7.63
C TYR A 67 -10.67 -3.65 -7.80
N GLU A 68 -11.45 -3.65 -6.71
CA GLU A 68 -12.90 -3.82 -6.77
C GLU A 68 -13.59 -2.65 -7.48
N ALA A 69 -13.20 -1.42 -7.17
CA ALA A 69 -13.70 -0.21 -7.81
C ALA A 69 -13.32 -0.17 -9.31
N ALA A 70 -12.08 -0.52 -9.65
CA ALA A 70 -11.65 -0.62 -11.05
C ALA A 70 -12.39 -1.73 -11.82
N ALA A 71 -12.64 -2.88 -11.18
CA ALA A 71 -13.43 -3.96 -11.80
C ALA A 71 -14.90 -3.57 -11.98
N ALA A 72 -15.48 -2.83 -11.02
CA ALA A 72 -16.83 -2.29 -11.13
C ALA A 72 -16.92 -1.24 -12.26
N GLU A 73 -15.93 -0.36 -12.39
CA GLU A 73 -15.89 0.61 -13.49
C GLU A 73 -15.75 -0.08 -14.86
N ALA A 74 -14.83 -1.05 -14.98
CA ALA A 74 -14.67 -1.87 -16.19
C ALA A 74 -15.94 -2.67 -16.56
N ALA A 75 -16.72 -3.09 -15.55
CA ALA A 75 -18.02 -3.75 -15.77
C ALA A 75 -19.12 -2.76 -16.19
N THR A 76 -18.96 -1.47 -15.90
CA THR A 76 -19.91 -0.41 -16.29
C THR A 76 -19.60 0.13 -17.68
N GLU A 77 -18.32 0.21 -18.06
CA GLU A 77 -17.88 0.55 -19.43
C GLU A 77 -17.97 -0.64 -20.40
N GLY A 78 -17.90 -1.88 -19.90
CA GLY A 78 -17.96 -3.10 -20.73
C GLY A 78 -19.35 -3.50 -21.27
N ALA A 79 -20.40 -2.67 -21.09
CA ALA A 79 -21.70 -2.90 -21.72
C ALA A 79 -21.75 -2.40 -23.18
N ASP A 80 -20.77 -1.59 -23.60
CA ASP A 80 -20.65 -1.05 -24.95
C ASP A 80 -19.19 -1.10 -25.40
N GLU A 81 -18.64 -2.28 -25.69
CA GLU A 81 -17.80 -2.52 -26.88
C GLU A 81 -17.28 -3.97 -26.91
N ASP A 82 -17.83 -4.73 -27.85
CA ASP A 82 -17.25 -5.94 -28.45
C ASP A 82 -15.81 -5.64 -28.91
N GLY A 83 -14.81 -6.06 -28.13
CA GLY A 83 -13.41 -5.76 -28.44
C GLY A 83 -12.46 -6.72 -27.74
N THR A 84 -12.16 -7.83 -28.41
CA THR A 84 -11.02 -8.74 -28.17
C THR A 84 -9.87 -8.13 -27.36
N ILE A 85 -9.69 -8.57 -26.11
CA ILE A 85 -8.44 -8.36 -25.37
C ILE A 85 -7.37 -9.22 -26.04
N SER A 86 -6.62 -8.64 -26.96
CA SER A 86 -5.33 -9.19 -27.39
C SER A 86 -4.34 -8.97 -26.26
N VAL A 87 -4.05 -10.02 -25.51
CA VAL A 87 -2.85 -10.07 -24.65
C VAL A 87 -1.66 -10.16 -25.61
N GLU A 88 -1.15 -9.02 -26.05
CA GLU A 88 0.19 -8.93 -26.63
C GLU A 88 1.19 -9.26 -25.51
N ASP A 89 1.60 -10.54 -25.49
CA ASP A 89 2.97 -11.06 -25.41
C ASP A 89 4.11 -10.11 -24.94
N ASP A 90 3.90 -9.29 -23.92
CA ASP A 90 4.96 -8.54 -23.22
C ASP A 90 5.40 -9.30 -21.96
N VAL A 91 5.50 -10.63 -22.09
CA VAL A 91 6.22 -11.46 -21.12
C VAL A 91 7.69 -11.37 -21.50
N VAL A 92 8.42 -10.52 -20.81
CA VAL A 92 9.88 -10.48 -20.92
C VAL A 92 10.39 -11.82 -20.38
N ASP A 93 10.88 -12.69 -21.25
CA ASP A 93 11.63 -13.88 -20.86
C ASP A 93 12.82 -13.42 -20.01
N ALA A 94 12.70 -13.58 -18.69
CA ALA A 94 13.77 -13.29 -17.77
C ALA A 94 14.86 -14.35 -18.02
N ASP A 95 15.80 -14.05 -18.92
CA ASP A 95 17.05 -14.79 -19.05
C ASP A 95 17.80 -14.71 -17.71
N PHE A 96 17.57 -15.71 -16.87
CA PHE A 96 18.31 -15.92 -15.63
C PHE A 96 19.71 -16.41 -15.99
N GLU A 97 20.66 -15.47 -16.10
CA GLU A 97 22.08 -15.80 -16.20
C GLU A 97 22.55 -16.38 -14.86
N VAL A 98 22.71 -17.70 -14.83
CA VAL A 98 23.39 -18.39 -13.72
C VAL A 98 24.85 -17.95 -13.77
N VAL A 99 25.25 -17.04 -12.88
CA VAL A 99 26.65 -16.70 -12.70
C VAL A 99 27.33 -17.90 -12.04
N ASP A 100 28.08 -18.67 -12.82
CA ASP A 100 29.00 -19.66 -12.27
C ASP A 100 30.13 -18.90 -11.55
N GLU A 101 30.15 -18.99 -10.22
CA GLU A 101 31.25 -18.49 -9.38
C GLU A 101 32.45 -19.46 -9.54
N ASP A 102 33.45 -19.07 -10.35
CA ASP A 102 34.78 -19.71 -10.43
C ASP A 102 35.65 -19.40 -9.18
#